data_AF-A0A947ZQE4-F1
#
_entry.id   AF-A0A947ZQE4-F1
#
_cell.length_a   1.000
_cell.length_b   1.000
_cell.length_c   1.000
_cell.angle_alpha   90.00
_cell.angle_beta   90.00
_cell.angle_gamma   90.00
#
_symmetry.space_group_name_H-M   'P 1'
#
loop_
_entity.id
_entity.type
_entity.pdbx_description
1 polymer ?
#
loop_
_entity_poly.entity_id
_entity_poly.type
_entity_poly.pdbx_seq_one_letter_code
_entity_poly.pdbx_strand_id
1 'polypeptide(L)'
;MMNKKKTLGSLMQLLLLATSLLWPLLLHAQKPNTSPPRPVKTTKEAQLKEAEQLNEKVVELYQEGKYDEAIHLAKKALELLEKALGPDHPDVAISLNNLAALYRSKADYTRAEPLYVRALAIREKALGPDHPDVATSLNNLAFLYKSKGDYTRAEPLYVRALAIWEKALGPDHPDVATSLNNLASLYYSKADYTRAEPLYVRALAIREKALGPDHPYVATSSRNLGALYLATGKTDEATALTIRANRISEDVLGKILRGGTERQMLAYSRNIQYEVDRTLSLHLQYAPQNQAARDTALLLILQRKARVLDAQSNLLAALRRNLTPGNQKLLDELTSVRQMLSAAVLGSPGPNESLTDYEKRKKALREQAEKLEEQLGERGAQLKEVARTVTLQAVRQAIPADGVLIEFAHYKPFDAKTGKDGEPRYAAYGMTKHGIFHADLGPAAPIDAAVADLRNALADSSASEAKVQRLAHRLYRLVLQPMEKHFTSAKHLLISPDGQLSLVPFGVLVDAKKRYLIQDHVVTQLTTGRDLLRESRKVSARSGPVVLVNPQFTVKGTTGTANADAGSAVKGPCGGRDWSELLHTADEGKVVASRLRAARLLQGLGATEEALKG
;
A
#
# COMPACT_ATOMS: atom_id res chain seq x y z
N MET A 1 -17.18 -3.13 -11.93
CA MET A 1 -16.05 -3.10 -12.88
C MET A 1 -15.52 -1.68 -12.98
N MET A 2 -14.43 -1.35 -12.27
CA MET A 2 -13.78 -0.04 -12.29
C MET A 2 -12.31 -0.23 -12.70
N ASN A 3 -11.96 0.36 -13.84
CA ASN A 3 -10.68 0.22 -14.51
C ASN A 3 -9.59 0.99 -13.73
N LYS A 4 -8.95 0.33 -12.75
CA LYS A 4 -7.81 0.87 -12.00
C LYS A 4 -6.54 0.80 -12.85
N LYS A 5 -6.34 1.77 -13.75
CA LYS A 5 -5.03 2.05 -14.33
C LYS A 5 -4.34 3.12 -13.48
N LYS A 6 -3.59 2.70 -12.46
CA LYS A 6 -2.63 3.57 -11.76
C LYS A 6 -1.25 3.28 -12.34
N THR A 7 -0.81 4.11 -13.29
CA THR A 7 0.57 4.07 -13.80
C THR A 7 1.50 4.89 -12.88
N LEU A 8 2.78 4.53 -12.83
CA LEU A 8 3.85 5.14 -12.04
C LEU A 8 3.97 6.68 -12.13
N GLY A 9 3.27 7.33 -13.06
CA GLY A 9 3.23 8.79 -13.20
C GLY A 9 2.61 9.55 -12.01
N SER A 10 1.85 8.88 -11.13
CA SER A 10 1.21 9.53 -9.97
C SER A 10 2.19 9.89 -8.84
N LEU A 11 3.24 9.08 -8.61
CA LEU A 11 4.29 9.39 -7.63
C LEU A 11 5.19 10.55 -8.07
N MET A 12 5.38 10.70 -9.39
CA MET A 12 6.15 11.81 -9.98
C MET A 12 5.37 13.13 -9.92
N GLN A 13 4.05 13.07 -10.06
CA GLN A 13 3.18 14.23 -9.79
C GLN A 13 3.10 14.58 -8.31
N LEU A 14 3.25 13.60 -7.39
CA LEU A 14 3.29 13.86 -5.96
C LEU A 14 4.50 14.69 -5.54
N LEU A 15 5.67 14.44 -6.15
CA LEU A 15 6.87 15.24 -5.92
C LEU A 15 6.80 16.59 -6.65
N LEU A 16 6.29 16.65 -7.88
CA LEU A 16 6.07 17.92 -8.58
C LEU A 16 5.03 18.81 -7.89
N LEU A 17 3.95 18.26 -7.32
CA LEU A 17 2.97 19.03 -6.53
C LEU A 17 3.60 19.55 -5.22
N ALA A 18 4.37 18.73 -4.50
CA ALA A 18 4.99 19.15 -3.24
C ALA A 18 6.15 20.14 -3.42
N THR A 19 6.96 20.03 -4.49
CA THR A 19 8.07 20.97 -4.75
C THR A 19 7.62 22.25 -5.46
N SER A 20 6.59 22.20 -6.31
CA SER A 20 6.04 23.41 -6.96
C SER A 20 5.20 24.30 -6.04
N LEU A 21 4.70 23.77 -4.92
CA LEU A 21 3.96 24.55 -3.92
C LEU A 21 4.86 25.30 -2.92
N LEU A 22 6.12 24.89 -2.74
CA LEU A 22 6.99 25.42 -1.67
C LEU A 22 8.16 26.31 -2.13
N TRP A 23 8.53 26.33 -3.43
CA TRP A 23 9.78 26.98 -3.85
C TRP A 23 9.69 28.43 -4.40
N PRO A 24 8.63 28.94 -5.08
CA PRO A 24 8.74 30.25 -5.75
C PRO A 24 8.60 31.51 -4.87
N LEU A 25 8.12 31.42 -3.63
CA LEU A 25 7.81 32.63 -2.82
C LEU A 25 8.90 33.05 -1.83
N LEU A 26 9.98 32.27 -1.69
CA LEU A 26 11.10 32.61 -0.80
C LEU A 26 12.11 33.60 -1.40
N LEU A 27 12.01 33.94 -2.70
CA LEU A 27 13.01 34.78 -3.37
C LEU A 27 12.76 36.30 -3.39
N HIS A 28 11.67 36.81 -2.79
CA HIS A 28 11.37 38.26 -2.83
C HIS A 28 11.46 38.99 -1.49
N ALA A 29 11.97 38.34 -0.43
CA ALA A 29 12.17 38.99 0.87
C ALA A 29 13.61 39.48 1.05
N GLN A 30 14.05 40.52 0.31
CA GLN A 30 15.18 41.35 0.75
C GLN A 30 15.26 42.72 0.05
N LYS A 31 14.76 43.76 0.72
CA LYS A 31 15.45 45.04 0.98
C LYS A 31 14.75 45.75 2.15
N PRO A 32 15.47 46.31 3.13
CA PRO A 32 14.84 46.99 4.26
C PRO A 32 14.54 48.44 3.85
N ASN A 33 13.30 48.89 4.05
CA ASN A 33 13.07 50.31 4.23
C ASN A 33 12.05 50.53 5.36
N THR A 34 12.42 51.43 6.24
CA THR A 34 11.90 51.63 7.60
C THR A 34 10.56 52.36 7.64
N SER A 35 9.54 51.77 8.27
CA SER A 35 8.43 52.42 9.02
C SER A 35 7.54 51.35 9.70
N PRO A 36 7.10 51.48 10.97
CA PRO A 36 6.24 50.49 11.63
C PRO A 36 4.73 50.73 11.37
N PRO A 37 3.85 49.72 11.62
CA PRO A 37 2.71 49.43 10.75
C PRO A 37 1.32 49.78 11.31
N ARG A 38 0.31 49.84 10.43
CA ARG A 38 -1.09 49.51 10.74
C ARG A 38 -1.48 48.25 9.95
N PRO A 39 -2.06 47.19 10.55
CA PRO A 39 -2.41 45.98 9.83
C PRO A 39 -3.85 46.06 9.32
N VAL A 40 -4.03 46.39 8.05
CA VAL A 40 -5.21 45.97 7.29
C VAL A 40 -4.67 45.02 6.23
N LYS A 41 -4.85 43.71 6.42
CA LYS A 41 -4.54 42.73 5.37
C LYS A 41 -5.31 43.13 4.12
N THR A 42 -4.62 43.42 3.02
CA THR A 42 -5.30 43.82 1.79
C THR A 42 -6.16 42.66 1.28
N THR A 43 -7.30 42.93 0.64
CA THR A 43 -8.19 41.89 0.07
C THR A 43 -7.42 40.90 -0.83
N LYS A 44 -6.38 41.39 -1.52
CA LYS A 44 -5.45 40.59 -2.32
C LYS A 44 -4.64 39.59 -1.48
N GLU A 45 -4.01 40.02 -0.38
CA GLU A 45 -3.26 39.11 0.51
C GLU A 45 -4.14 38.04 1.13
N ALA A 46 -5.39 38.39 1.48
CA ALA A 46 -6.36 37.43 1.99
C ALA A 46 -6.73 36.37 0.93
N GLN A 47 -6.96 36.78 -0.33
CA GLN A 47 -7.26 35.89 -1.45
C GLN A 47 -6.08 34.94 -1.77
N LEU A 48 -4.85 35.45 -1.74
CA LEU A 48 -3.65 34.63 -1.97
C LEU A 48 -3.48 33.58 -0.88
N LYS A 49 -3.63 33.97 0.38
CA LYS A 49 -3.54 33.05 1.51
C LYS A 49 -4.65 31.99 1.48
N GLU A 50 -5.87 32.37 1.11
CA GLU A 50 -6.95 31.40 0.94
C GLU A 50 -6.68 30.43 -0.22
N ALA A 51 -6.18 30.93 -1.36
CA ALA A 51 -5.81 30.08 -2.49
C ALA A 51 -4.70 29.07 -2.13
N GLU A 52 -3.71 29.49 -1.34
CA GLU A 52 -2.64 28.64 -0.82
C GLU A 52 -3.19 27.51 0.06
N GLN A 53 -4.03 27.84 1.04
CA GLN A 53 -4.69 26.85 1.91
C GLN A 53 -5.56 25.86 1.13
N LEU A 54 -6.26 26.36 0.10
CA LEU A 54 -7.04 25.50 -0.79
C LEU A 54 -6.14 24.56 -1.58
N ASN A 55 -5.00 25.03 -2.08
CA ASN A 55 -4.04 24.21 -2.82
C ASN A 55 -3.39 23.13 -1.93
N GLU A 56 -3.06 23.45 -0.67
CA GLU A 56 -2.62 22.44 0.31
C GLU A 56 -3.69 21.36 0.48
N LYS A 57 -4.95 21.78 0.64
CA LYS A 57 -6.07 20.85 0.79
C LYS A 57 -6.32 20.00 -0.46
N VAL A 58 -6.11 20.55 -1.65
CA VAL A 58 -6.17 19.82 -2.92
C VAL A 58 -5.16 18.67 -2.93
N VAL A 59 -3.94 18.88 -2.42
CA VAL A 59 -2.92 17.82 -2.35
C VAL A 59 -3.36 16.70 -1.41
N GLU A 60 -3.89 17.01 -0.24
CA GLU A 60 -4.41 16.01 0.70
C GLU A 60 -5.54 15.18 0.06
N LEU A 61 -6.52 15.85 -0.56
CA LEU A 61 -7.65 15.19 -1.21
C LEU A 61 -7.21 14.33 -2.39
N TYR A 62 -6.21 14.79 -3.15
CA TYR A 62 -5.59 14.00 -4.21
C TYR A 62 -4.95 12.71 -3.65
N GLN A 63 -4.23 12.80 -2.54
CA GLN A 63 -3.64 11.63 -1.86
C GLN A 63 -4.70 10.66 -1.33
N GLU A 64 -5.83 11.19 -0.88
CA GLU A 64 -7.01 10.40 -0.46
C GLU A 64 -7.77 9.79 -1.65
N GLY A 65 -7.46 10.21 -2.89
CA GLY A 65 -8.17 9.78 -4.10
C GLY A 65 -9.53 10.45 -4.30
N LYS A 66 -9.82 11.51 -3.54
CA LYS A 66 -11.05 12.32 -3.61
C LYS A 66 -10.93 13.38 -4.70
N TYR A 67 -10.85 12.94 -5.95
CA TYR A 67 -10.57 13.83 -7.07
C TYR A 67 -11.66 14.88 -7.32
N ASP A 68 -12.94 14.57 -7.06
CA ASP A 68 -14.03 15.53 -7.27
C ASP A 68 -13.97 16.70 -6.29
N GLU A 69 -13.72 16.41 -5.02
CA GLU A 69 -13.50 17.43 -3.99
C GLU A 69 -12.23 18.25 -4.30
N ALA A 70 -11.15 17.58 -4.71
CA ALA A 70 -9.91 18.25 -5.11
C ALA A 70 -10.14 19.20 -6.31
N ILE A 71 -10.88 18.77 -7.32
CA ILE A 71 -11.21 19.60 -8.49
C ILE A 71 -12.03 20.82 -8.08
N HIS A 72 -13.00 20.64 -7.19
CA HIS A 72 -13.81 21.75 -6.69
C HIS A 72 -12.94 22.81 -5.99
N LEU A 73 -12.05 22.39 -5.09
CA LEU A 73 -11.16 23.33 -4.39
C LEU A 73 -10.11 23.95 -5.31
N ALA A 74 -9.55 23.20 -6.26
CA ALA A 74 -8.59 23.71 -7.23
C ALA A 74 -9.19 24.78 -8.15
N LYS A 75 -10.48 24.65 -8.53
CA LYS A 75 -11.21 25.71 -9.25
C LYS A 75 -11.34 26.98 -8.41
N LYS A 76 -11.74 26.84 -7.15
CA LYS A 76 -11.87 27.98 -6.23
C LYS A 76 -10.52 28.69 -6.04
N ALA A 77 -9.44 27.93 -5.85
CA ALA A 77 -8.09 28.48 -5.73
C ALA A 77 -7.67 29.23 -7.01
N LEU A 78 -7.95 28.66 -8.19
CA LEU A 78 -7.69 29.30 -9.47
C LEU A 78 -8.44 30.63 -9.61
N GLU A 79 -9.75 30.67 -9.29
CA GLU A 79 -10.56 31.89 -9.35
C GLU A 79 -10.03 32.99 -8.42
N LEU A 80 -9.57 32.63 -7.22
CA LEU A 80 -8.97 33.57 -6.28
C LEU A 80 -7.65 34.14 -6.81
N LEU A 81 -6.80 33.30 -7.40
CA LEU A 81 -5.52 33.72 -7.99
C LEU A 81 -5.73 34.63 -9.21
N GLU A 82 -6.69 34.30 -10.08
CA GLU A 82 -7.02 35.15 -11.23
C GLU A 82 -7.51 36.54 -10.79
N LYS A 83 -8.32 36.62 -9.71
CA LYS A 83 -8.77 37.89 -9.13
C LYS A 83 -7.64 38.68 -8.48
N ALA A 84 -6.74 38.01 -7.77
CA ALA A 84 -5.68 38.64 -6.99
C ALA A 84 -4.48 39.10 -7.86
N LEU A 85 -4.13 38.34 -8.89
CA LEU A 85 -2.89 38.49 -9.67
C LEU A 85 -3.14 38.82 -11.15
N GLY A 86 -4.34 38.58 -11.65
CA GLY A 86 -4.68 38.68 -13.07
C GLY A 86 -4.52 37.33 -13.81
N PRO A 87 -5.26 37.12 -14.91
CA PRO A 87 -5.38 35.83 -15.60
C PRO A 87 -4.11 35.35 -16.33
N ASP A 88 -3.13 36.25 -16.53
CA ASP A 88 -1.87 35.99 -17.24
C ASP A 88 -0.67 35.87 -16.29
N HIS A 89 -0.89 35.80 -14.97
CA HIS A 89 0.20 35.70 -13.99
C HIS A 89 0.83 34.29 -13.96
N PRO A 90 2.16 34.13 -13.80
CA PRO A 90 2.81 32.81 -13.71
C PRO A 90 2.20 31.86 -12.66
N ASP A 91 1.78 32.37 -11.51
CA ASP A 91 1.13 31.57 -10.46
C ASP A 91 -0.26 31.02 -10.88
N VAL A 92 -0.96 31.73 -11.78
CA VAL A 92 -2.19 31.21 -12.40
C VAL A 92 -1.87 30.01 -13.29
N ALA A 93 -0.73 30.01 -13.99
CA ALA A 93 -0.29 28.85 -14.78
C ALA A 93 -0.02 27.62 -13.90
N ILE A 94 0.51 27.79 -12.68
CA ILE A 94 0.70 26.69 -11.73
C ILE A 94 -0.66 26.07 -11.37
N SER A 95 -1.63 26.89 -11.00
CA SER A 95 -2.98 26.41 -10.62
C SER A 95 -3.73 25.78 -11.78
N LEU A 96 -3.62 26.33 -12.99
CA LEU A 96 -4.14 25.71 -14.22
C LEU A 96 -3.53 24.33 -14.47
N ASN A 97 -2.21 24.21 -14.33
CA ASN A 97 -1.49 22.95 -14.51
C ASN A 97 -1.92 21.89 -13.47
N ASN A 98 -2.15 22.30 -12.23
CA ASN A 98 -2.62 21.43 -11.16
C ASN A 98 -4.06 20.96 -11.39
N LEU A 99 -4.97 21.87 -11.77
CA LEU A 99 -6.34 21.51 -12.14
C LEU A 99 -6.38 20.58 -13.35
N ALA A 100 -5.55 20.83 -14.36
CA ALA A 100 -5.40 19.95 -15.53
C ALA A 100 -4.90 18.55 -15.13
N ALA A 101 -3.96 18.46 -14.20
CA ALA A 101 -3.48 17.19 -13.66
C ALA A 101 -4.59 16.40 -12.96
N LEU A 102 -5.47 17.06 -12.20
CA LEU A 102 -6.63 16.41 -11.57
C LEU A 102 -7.59 15.84 -12.60
N TYR A 103 -7.93 16.62 -13.63
CA TYR A 103 -8.78 16.15 -14.74
C TYR A 103 -8.15 14.98 -15.49
N ARG A 104 -6.84 15.05 -15.78
CA ARG A 104 -6.09 13.96 -16.41
C ARG A 104 -6.11 12.69 -15.57
N SER A 105 -5.99 12.79 -14.24
CA SER A 105 -6.07 11.64 -13.33
C SER A 105 -7.46 10.98 -13.31
N LYS A 106 -8.51 11.72 -13.70
CA LYS A 106 -9.86 11.18 -13.97
C LYS A 106 -10.07 10.73 -15.42
N ALA A 107 -9.03 10.77 -16.26
CA ALA A 107 -9.10 10.57 -17.70
C ALA A 107 -10.05 11.55 -18.43
N ASP A 108 -10.38 12.69 -17.83
CA ASP A 108 -11.13 13.79 -18.47
C ASP A 108 -10.16 14.67 -19.28
N TYR A 109 -9.65 14.10 -20.37
CA TYR A 109 -8.64 14.75 -21.19
C TYR A 109 -9.18 15.99 -21.93
N THR A 110 -10.48 16.03 -22.21
CA THR A 110 -11.15 17.16 -22.85
C THR A 110 -11.09 18.42 -21.99
N ARG A 111 -11.23 18.29 -20.67
CA ARG A 111 -11.05 19.43 -19.75
C ARG A 111 -9.59 19.71 -19.39
N ALA A 112 -8.72 18.71 -19.40
CA ALA A 112 -7.31 18.89 -19.07
C ALA A 112 -6.52 19.65 -20.17
N GLU A 113 -6.76 19.36 -21.44
CA GLU A 113 -6.01 19.93 -22.58
C GLU A 113 -6.02 21.47 -22.60
N PRO A 114 -7.17 22.17 -22.59
CA PRO A 114 -7.19 23.63 -22.68
C PRO A 114 -6.49 24.30 -21.49
N LEU A 115 -6.52 23.68 -20.31
CA LEU A 115 -5.86 24.19 -19.11
C LEU A 115 -4.33 24.09 -19.22
N TYR A 116 -3.79 22.97 -19.70
CA TYR A 116 -2.34 22.84 -19.95
C TYR A 116 -1.85 23.77 -21.06
N VAL A 117 -2.63 23.91 -22.15
CA VAL A 117 -2.29 24.83 -23.24
C VAL A 117 -2.26 26.27 -22.74
N ARG A 118 -3.25 26.69 -21.94
CA ARG A 118 -3.28 28.02 -21.33
C ARG A 118 -2.12 28.24 -20.37
N ALA A 119 -1.80 27.27 -19.51
CA ALA A 119 -0.65 27.34 -18.60
C ALA A 119 0.68 27.47 -19.35
N LEU A 120 0.84 26.76 -20.47
CA LEU A 120 2.01 26.89 -21.34
C LEU A 120 2.12 28.30 -21.93
N ALA A 121 1.04 28.82 -22.53
CA ALA A 121 1.03 30.15 -23.15
C ALA A 121 1.35 31.27 -22.15
N ILE A 122 0.81 31.19 -20.92
CA ILE A 122 1.11 32.15 -19.84
C ILE A 122 2.61 32.14 -19.52
N ARG A 123 3.21 30.96 -19.33
CA ARG A 123 4.63 30.83 -18.99
C ARG A 123 5.54 31.26 -20.13
N GLU A 124 5.20 30.94 -21.38
CA GLU A 124 5.97 31.41 -22.54
C GLU A 124 5.97 32.93 -22.65
N LYS A 125 4.81 33.57 -22.44
CA LYS A 125 4.67 35.04 -22.46
C LYS A 125 5.40 35.71 -21.30
N ALA A 126 5.30 35.17 -20.09
CA ALA A 126 5.82 35.80 -18.89
C ALA A 126 7.32 35.55 -18.65
N LEU A 127 7.84 34.37 -19.04
CA LEU A 127 9.19 33.92 -18.69
C LEU A 127 10.09 33.72 -19.92
N GLY A 128 9.51 33.72 -21.12
CA GLY A 128 10.20 33.42 -22.36
C GLY A 128 10.16 31.92 -22.74
N PRO A 129 10.31 31.60 -24.04
CA PRO A 129 10.07 30.25 -24.59
C PRO A 129 11.11 29.19 -24.18
N ASP A 130 12.25 29.61 -23.65
CA ASP A 130 13.38 28.78 -23.23
C ASP A 130 13.48 28.64 -21.69
N HIS A 131 12.47 29.09 -20.94
CA HIS A 131 12.49 29.01 -19.48
C HIS A 131 12.23 27.57 -18.97
N PRO A 132 12.89 27.09 -17.89
CA PRO A 132 12.63 25.76 -17.31
C PRO A 132 11.17 25.47 -16.95
N ASP A 133 10.39 26.49 -16.57
CA ASP A 133 8.95 26.33 -16.30
C ASP A 133 8.13 26.07 -17.57
N VAL A 134 8.59 26.58 -18.72
CA VAL A 134 8.00 26.23 -20.03
C VAL A 134 8.27 24.76 -20.34
N ALA A 135 9.49 24.26 -20.09
CA ALA A 135 9.78 22.83 -20.22
C ALA A 135 8.88 21.95 -19.35
N THR A 136 8.59 22.39 -18.11
CA THR A 136 7.65 21.71 -17.22
C THR A 136 6.24 21.64 -17.82
N SER A 137 5.73 22.75 -18.37
CA SER A 137 4.42 22.79 -19.05
C SER A 137 4.39 21.90 -20.29
N LEU A 138 5.43 21.96 -21.12
CA LEU A 138 5.56 21.14 -22.32
C LEU A 138 5.56 19.64 -21.97
N ASN A 139 6.33 19.23 -20.97
CA ASN A 139 6.39 17.85 -20.51
C ASN A 139 5.04 17.35 -19.97
N ASN A 140 4.28 18.19 -19.27
CA ASN A 140 2.95 17.84 -18.77
C ASN A 140 1.91 17.71 -19.88
N LEU A 141 1.92 18.63 -20.86
CA LEU A 141 1.08 18.56 -22.03
C LEU A 141 1.42 17.36 -22.93
N ALA A 142 2.71 17.06 -23.11
CA ALA A 142 3.17 15.87 -23.81
C ALA A 142 2.68 14.59 -23.12
N PHE A 143 2.72 14.54 -21.79
CA PHE A 143 2.19 13.41 -21.03
C PHE A 143 0.67 13.25 -21.20
N LEU A 144 -0.08 14.36 -21.28
CA LEU A 144 -1.50 14.30 -21.62
C LEU A 144 -1.71 13.65 -22.99
N TYR A 145 -1.00 14.09 -24.03
CA TYR A 145 -1.12 13.51 -25.37
C TYR A 145 -0.71 12.04 -25.41
N LYS A 146 0.39 11.67 -24.75
CA LYS A 146 0.76 10.27 -24.55
C LYS A 146 -0.36 9.46 -23.89
N SER A 147 -1.00 10.01 -22.85
CA SER A 147 -2.11 9.33 -22.15
C SER A 147 -3.35 9.15 -23.03
N LYS A 148 -3.57 10.07 -24.00
CA LYS A 148 -4.58 9.95 -25.06
C LYS A 148 -4.20 8.96 -26.17
N GLY A 149 -2.95 8.50 -26.22
CA GLY A 149 -2.40 7.73 -27.34
C GLY A 149 -1.97 8.59 -28.53
N ASP A 150 -1.99 9.92 -28.40
CA ASP A 150 -1.56 10.85 -29.44
C ASP A 150 -0.04 11.10 -29.36
N TYR A 151 0.71 10.10 -29.81
CA TYR A 151 2.17 10.16 -29.72
C TYR A 151 2.79 11.18 -30.67
N THR A 152 2.12 11.50 -31.77
CA THR A 152 2.55 12.49 -32.76
C THR A 152 2.60 13.89 -32.16
N ARG A 153 1.62 14.28 -31.34
CA ARG A 153 1.65 15.57 -30.63
C ARG A 153 2.55 15.55 -29.40
N ALA A 154 2.76 14.38 -28.78
CA ALA A 154 3.60 14.26 -27.58
C ALA A 154 5.11 14.39 -27.88
N GLU A 155 5.60 13.74 -28.94
CA GLU A 155 7.04 13.69 -29.28
C GLU A 155 7.71 15.07 -29.37
N PRO A 156 7.23 16.03 -30.19
CA PRO A 156 7.90 17.33 -30.33
C PRO A 156 7.91 18.13 -29.02
N LEU A 157 6.90 17.97 -28.17
CA LEU A 157 6.83 18.65 -26.87
C LEU A 157 7.86 18.10 -25.88
N TYR A 158 8.02 16.77 -25.81
CA TYR A 158 9.06 16.17 -24.99
C TYR A 158 10.47 16.52 -25.47
N VAL A 159 10.69 16.49 -26.79
CA VAL A 159 11.99 16.89 -27.39
C VAL A 159 12.31 18.34 -27.06
N ARG A 160 11.35 19.26 -27.21
CA ARG A 160 11.54 20.67 -26.85
C ARG A 160 11.79 20.86 -25.35
N ALA A 161 11.05 20.18 -24.49
CA ALA A 161 11.26 20.23 -23.04
C ALA A 161 12.67 19.75 -22.65
N LEU A 162 13.14 18.65 -23.26
CA LEU A 162 14.50 18.15 -23.06
C LEU A 162 15.55 19.17 -23.45
N ALA A 163 15.44 19.77 -24.65
CA ALA A 163 16.40 20.77 -25.12
C ALA A 163 16.47 22.01 -24.20
N ILE A 164 15.32 22.47 -23.71
CA ILE A 164 15.27 23.59 -22.76
C ILE A 164 15.98 23.24 -21.45
N TRP A 165 15.68 22.08 -20.86
CA TRP A 165 16.32 21.67 -19.60
C TRP A 165 17.82 21.41 -19.75
N GLU A 166 18.27 20.81 -20.86
CA GLU A 166 19.69 20.62 -21.12
C GLU A 166 20.45 21.95 -21.23
N LYS A 167 19.86 22.94 -21.92
CA LYS A 167 20.43 24.29 -22.04
C LYS A 167 20.46 25.03 -20.71
N ALA A 168 19.40 24.93 -19.91
CA ALA A 168 19.25 25.71 -18.68
C ALA A 168 19.99 25.12 -17.47
N LEU A 169 20.06 23.79 -17.36
CA LEU A 169 20.54 23.10 -16.16
C LEU A 169 21.81 22.26 -16.42
N GLY A 170 22.18 22.09 -17.68
CA GLY A 170 23.26 21.21 -18.11
C GLY A 170 22.81 19.75 -18.31
N PRO A 171 23.55 18.97 -19.13
CA PRO A 171 23.13 17.65 -19.60
C PRO A 171 23.06 16.55 -18.54
N ASP A 172 23.66 16.78 -17.37
CA ASP A 172 23.77 15.84 -16.24
C ASP A 172 22.81 16.19 -15.07
N HIS A 173 21.88 17.14 -15.26
CA HIS A 173 20.96 17.52 -14.20
C HIS A 173 19.86 16.46 -13.97
N PRO A 174 19.41 16.18 -12.72
CA PRO A 174 18.32 15.25 -12.42
C PRO A 174 17.01 15.50 -13.20
N ASP A 175 16.70 16.77 -13.51
CA ASP A 175 15.51 17.12 -14.30
C ASP A 175 15.65 16.73 -15.78
N VAL A 176 16.86 16.81 -16.33
CA VAL A 176 17.16 16.26 -17.68
C VAL A 176 16.90 14.76 -17.70
N ALA A 177 17.31 14.03 -16.66
CA ALA A 177 17.01 12.59 -16.55
C ALA A 177 15.50 12.30 -16.49
N THR A 178 14.71 13.18 -15.87
CA THR A 178 13.24 13.06 -15.87
C THR A 178 12.65 13.25 -17.27
N SER A 179 13.14 14.23 -18.02
CA SER A 179 12.74 14.43 -19.43
C SER A 179 13.11 13.26 -20.32
N LEU A 180 14.37 12.79 -20.23
CA LEU A 180 14.88 11.63 -20.96
C LEU A 180 14.03 10.39 -20.68
N ASN A 181 13.72 10.13 -19.41
CA ASN A 181 12.87 9.01 -19.00
C ASN A 181 11.44 9.11 -19.59
N ASN A 182 10.87 10.31 -19.67
CA ASN A 182 9.53 10.50 -20.23
C ASN A 182 9.51 10.30 -21.75
N LEU A 183 10.51 10.84 -22.45
CA LEU A 183 10.70 10.65 -23.88
C LEU A 183 10.98 9.18 -24.23
N ALA A 184 11.84 8.51 -23.47
CA ALA A 184 12.07 7.08 -23.57
C ALA A 184 10.76 6.29 -23.39
N SER A 185 9.94 6.69 -22.42
CA SER A 185 8.64 6.08 -22.18
C SER A 185 7.63 6.31 -23.30
N LEU A 186 7.73 7.42 -24.04
CA LEU A 186 6.96 7.62 -25.27
C LEU A 186 7.39 6.62 -26.34
N TYR A 187 8.70 6.48 -26.61
CA TYR A 187 9.20 5.53 -27.59
C TYR A 187 8.89 4.08 -27.22
N TYR A 188 9.02 3.73 -25.94
CA TYR A 188 8.59 2.43 -25.43
C TYR A 188 7.10 2.18 -25.70
N SER A 189 6.22 3.17 -25.51
CA SER A 189 4.78 3.06 -25.84
C SER A 189 4.50 2.99 -27.35
N LYS A 190 5.43 3.45 -28.19
CA LYS A 190 5.44 3.27 -29.66
C LYS A 190 6.06 1.93 -30.09
N ALA A 191 6.50 1.10 -29.15
CA ALA A 191 7.33 -0.09 -29.38
C ALA A 191 8.66 0.19 -30.12
N ASP A 192 9.13 1.45 -30.10
CA ASP A 192 10.43 1.86 -30.62
C ASP A 192 11.50 1.71 -29.53
N TYR A 193 11.84 0.46 -29.22
CA TYR A 193 12.78 0.15 -28.16
C TYR A 193 14.21 0.63 -28.47
N THR A 194 14.58 0.70 -29.75
CA THR A 194 15.88 1.19 -30.23
C THR A 194 16.11 2.65 -29.83
N ARG A 195 15.09 3.52 -29.95
CA ARG A 195 15.19 4.92 -29.48
C ARG A 195 14.98 5.06 -27.97
N ALA A 196 14.24 4.15 -27.34
CA ALA A 196 13.96 4.22 -25.90
C ALA A 196 15.16 3.82 -25.03
N GLU A 197 15.87 2.74 -25.38
CA GLU A 197 16.97 2.17 -24.60
C GLU A 197 18.07 3.18 -24.24
N PRO A 198 18.70 3.90 -25.20
CA PRO A 198 19.78 4.85 -24.87
C PRO A 198 19.32 5.99 -23.96
N LEU A 199 18.07 6.42 -24.09
CA LEU A 199 17.50 7.48 -23.24
C LEU A 199 17.25 7.00 -21.81
N TYR A 200 16.75 5.77 -21.63
CA TYR A 200 16.60 5.19 -20.29
C TYR A 200 17.95 4.93 -19.62
N VAL A 201 18.94 4.43 -20.37
CA VAL A 201 20.31 4.21 -19.86
C VAL A 201 20.91 5.55 -19.42
N ARG A 202 20.82 6.60 -20.24
CA ARG A 202 21.32 7.93 -19.89
C ARG A 202 20.61 8.51 -18.67
N ALA A 203 19.28 8.38 -18.59
CA ALA A 203 18.51 8.84 -17.43
C ALA A 203 18.91 8.13 -16.14
N LEU A 204 19.14 6.81 -16.19
CA LEU A 204 19.61 6.01 -15.06
C LEU A 204 20.99 6.49 -14.59
N ALA A 205 21.95 6.63 -15.51
CA ALA A 205 23.31 7.08 -15.20
C ALA A 205 23.35 8.48 -14.56
N ILE A 206 22.58 9.42 -15.10
CA ILE A 206 22.47 10.78 -14.53
C ILE A 206 21.92 10.73 -13.09
N ARG A 207 20.84 9.97 -12.86
CA ARG A 207 20.22 9.86 -11.53
C ARG A 207 21.15 9.19 -10.52
N GLU A 208 21.92 8.20 -10.93
CA GLU A 208 22.92 7.56 -10.08
C GLU A 208 24.04 8.52 -9.68
N LYS A 209 24.59 9.25 -10.66
CA LYS A 209 25.68 10.21 -10.43
C LYS A 209 25.24 11.37 -9.54
N ALA A 210 24.05 11.92 -9.79
CA ALA A 210 23.57 13.12 -9.11
C ALA A 210 22.91 12.86 -7.75
N LEU A 211 22.24 11.71 -7.57
CA LEU A 211 21.42 11.44 -6.38
C LEU A 211 21.94 10.25 -5.54
N GLY A 212 22.91 9.50 -6.06
CA GLY A 212 23.43 8.28 -5.47
C GLY A 212 22.68 7.01 -5.91
N PRO A 213 23.32 5.84 -5.84
CA PRO A 213 22.83 4.58 -6.41
C PRO A 213 21.60 3.99 -5.70
N ASP A 214 21.30 4.47 -4.48
CA ASP A 214 20.18 4.01 -3.65
C ASP A 214 18.99 4.99 -3.64
N HIS A 215 19.00 6.00 -4.51
CA HIS A 215 17.91 6.97 -4.58
C HIS A 215 16.66 6.33 -5.22
N PRO A 216 15.42 6.64 -4.74
CA PRO A 216 14.18 6.10 -5.33
C PRO A 216 14.03 6.30 -6.84
N TYR A 217 14.59 7.39 -7.38
CA TYR A 217 14.58 7.65 -8.84
C TYR A 217 15.48 6.70 -9.64
N VAL A 218 16.54 6.17 -9.03
CA VAL A 218 17.35 5.10 -9.63
C VAL A 218 16.52 3.83 -9.72
N ALA A 219 15.73 3.49 -8.69
CA ALA A 219 14.82 2.35 -8.74
C ALA A 219 13.76 2.51 -9.85
N THR A 220 13.16 3.70 -9.99
CA THR A 220 12.20 3.98 -11.07
C THR A 220 12.82 3.83 -12.46
N SER A 221 14.02 4.36 -12.67
CA SER A 221 14.74 4.24 -13.95
C SER A 221 15.09 2.77 -14.24
N SER A 222 15.56 2.05 -13.22
CA SER A 222 15.88 0.62 -13.31
C SER A 222 14.66 -0.21 -13.70
N ARG A 223 13.47 0.09 -13.14
CA ARG A 223 12.23 -0.61 -13.53
C ARG A 223 11.82 -0.32 -14.96
N ASN A 224 11.90 0.94 -15.40
CA ASN A 224 11.52 1.30 -16.76
C ASN A 224 12.45 0.65 -17.80
N LEU A 225 13.76 0.65 -17.54
CA LEU A 225 14.74 -0.04 -18.37
C LEU A 225 14.55 -1.57 -18.30
N GLY A 226 14.28 -2.12 -17.11
CA GLY A 226 13.96 -3.54 -16.94
C GLY A 226 12.70 -3.97 -17.70
N ALA A 227 11.67 -3.13 -17.77
CA ALA A 227 10.48 -3.37 -18.58
C ALA A 227 10.78 -3.35 -20.08
N LEU A 228 11.67 -2.47 -20.55
CA LEU A 228 12.17 -2.49 -21.93
C LEU A 228 12.93 -3.78 -22.23
N TYR A 229 13.80 -4.22 -21.32
CA TYR A 229 14.55 -5.47 -21.47
C TYR A 229 13.63 -6.69 -21.47
N LEU A 230 12.58 -6.71 -20.66
CA LEU A 230 11.52 -7.73 -20.77
C LEU A 230 10.83 -7.72 -22.14
N ALA A 231 10.48 -6.53 -22.64
CA ALA A 231 9.80 -6.38 -23.93
C ALA A 231 10.65 -6.87 -25.12
N THR A 232 11.98 -6.77 -24.98
CA THR A 232 12.99 -7.13 -25.99
C THR A 232 13.60 -8.52 -25.77
N GLY A 233 13.19 -9.26 -24.74
CA GLY A 233 13.67 -10.61 -24.45
C GLY A 233 15.01 -10.70 -23.72
N LYS A 234 15.58 -9.56 -23.27
CA LYS A 234 16.80 -9.46 -22.47
C LYS A 234 16.51 -9.77 -20.99
N THR A 235 16.18 -11.02 -20.68
CA THR A 235 15.60 -11.41 -19.38
C THR A 235 16.58 -11.34 -18.22
N ASP A 236 17.87 -11.56 -18.45
CA ASP A 236 18.87 -11.54 -17.38
C ASP A 236 19.18 -10.10 -16.93
N GLU A 237 19.29 -9.18 -17.88
CA GLU A 237 19.43 -7.75 -17.62
C GLU A 237 18.19 -7.19 -16.93
N ALA A 238 16.99 -7.61 -17.34
CA ALA A 238 15.75 -7.25 -16.67
C ALA A 238 15.71 -7.77 -15.22
N THR A 239 16.14 -9.02 -14.99
CA THR A 239 16.25 -9.60 -13.65
C THR A 239 17.19 -8.79 -12.76
N ALA A 240 18.39 -8.46 -13.24
CA ALA A 240 19.36 -7.68 -12.49
C ALA A 240 18.82 -6.29 -12.08
N LEU A 241 18.18 -5.58 -13.02
CA LEU A 241 17.56 -4.28 -12.75
C LEU A 241 16.38 -4.38 -11.78
N THR A 242 15.62 -5.47 -11.83
CA THR A 242 14.49 -5.72 -10.93
C THR A 242 14.96 -5.98 -9.51
N ILE A 243 15.98 -6.82 -9.33
CA ILE A 243 16.62 -7.05 -8.03
C ILE A 243 17.09 -5.74 -7.43
N ARG A 244 17.78 -4.93 -8.23
CA ARG A 244 18.28 -3.63 -7.80
C ARG A 244 17.15 -2.68 -7.38
N ALA A 245 16.12 -2.55 -8.20
CA ALA A 245 14.99 -1.67 -7.90
C ALA A 245 14.23 -2.11 -6.63
N ASN A 246 14.05 -3.42 -6.44
CA ASN A 246 13.38 -3.97 -5.27
C ASN A 246 14.20 -3.77 -3.99
N ARG A 247 15.53 -3.88 -4.04
CA ARG A 247 16.43 -3.57 -2.92
C ARG A 247 16.27 -2.11 -2.47
N ILE A 248 16.34 -1.17 -3.41
CA ILE A 248 16.18 0.26 -3.12
C ILE A 248 14.80 0.54 -2.49
N SER A 249 13.73 -0.05 -3.04
CA SER A 249 12.39 0.08 -2.46
C SER A 249 12.29 -0.54 -1.06
N GLU A 250 12.94 -1.66 -0.78
CA GLU A 250 12.97 -2.22 0.59
C GLU A 250 13.69 -1.29 1.57
N ASP A 251 14.80 -0.67 1.16
CA ASP A 251 15.53 0.27 2.02
C ASP A 251 14.69 1.51 2.36
N VAL A 252 13.94 2.03 1.38
CA VAL A 252 12.98 3.13 1.58
C VAL A 252 11.83 2.70 2.47
N LEU A 253 11.25 1.53 2.20
CA LEU A 253 10.17 0.96 3.01
C LEU A 253 10.60 0.80 4.47
N GLY A 254 11.79 0.24 4.72
CA GLY A 254 12.33 0.05 6.06
C GLY A 254 12.50 1.36 6.82
N LYS A 255 12.81 2.48 6.15
CA LYS A 255 12.86 3.81 6.77
C LYS A 255 11.45 4.29 7.17
N ILE A 256 10.47 4.16 6.28
CA ILE A 256 9.08 4.56 6.53
C ILE A 256 8.47 3.76 7.68
N LEU A 257 8.68 2.44 7.71
CA LEU A 257 8.10 1.56 8.71
C LEU A 257 8.63 1.79 10.14
N ARG A 258 9.82 2.39 10.30
CA ARG A 258 10.41 2.60 11.63
C ARG A 258 9.76 3.74 12.42
N GLY A 259 9.12 4.70 11.77
CA GLY A 259 8.57 5.88 12.44
C GLY A 259 7.37 6.52 11.78
N GLY A 260 6.85 5.97 10.67
CA GLY A 260 5.67 6.50 10.02
C GLY A 260 4.36 6.13 10.73
N THR A 261 3.30 6.89 10.45
CA THR A 261 1.94 6.56 10.89
C THR A 261 1.35 5.40 10.10
N GLU A 262 0.29 4.75 10.61
CA GLU A 262 -0.36 3.65 9.88
C GLU A 262 -0.79 4.08 8.47
N ARG A 263 -1.33 5.29 8.37
CA ARG A 263 -1.75 5.90 7.11
C ARG A 263 -0.60 6.04 6.12
N GLN A 264 0.56 6.54 6.57
CA GLN A 264 1.76 6.67 5.73
C GLN A 264 2.25 5.29 5.26
N MET A 265 2.31 4.32 6.17
CA MET A 265 2.70 2.95 5.85
C MET A 265 1.76 2.30 4.82
N LEU A 266 0.45 2.43 5.00
CA LEU A 266 -0.56 1.90 4.07
C LEU A 266 -0.56 2.65 2.72
N ALA A 267 -0.37 3.96 2.71
CA ALA A 267 -0.27 4.74 1.49
C ALA A 267 0.92 4.28 0.65
N TYR A 268 2.08 4.10 1.27
CA TYR A 268 3.25 3.61 0.59
C TYR A 268 3.10 2.13 0.17
N SER A 269 2.58 1.26 1.04
CA SER A 269 2.31 -0.16 0.73
C SER A 269 1.38 -0.33 -0.48
N ARG A 270 0.29 0.47 -0.57
CA ARG A 270 -0.62 0.47 -1.73
C ARG A 270 0.07 0.81 -3.05
N ASN A 271 1.15 1.59 -3.02
CA ASN A 271 1.92 1.96 -4.20
C ASN A 271 2.93 0.88 -4.62
N ILE A 272 3.21 -0.10 -3.76
CA ILE A 272 4.21 -1.14 -4.01
C ILE A 272 3.60 -2.45 -4.52
N GLN A 273 2.27 -2.62 -4.49
CA GLN A 273 1.63 -3.83 -5.06
C GLN A 273 2.05 -4.07 -6.52
N TYR A 274 2.22 -2.99 -7.28
CA TYR A 274 2.76 -3.02 -8.63
C TYR A 274 4.14 -3.71 -8.69
N GLU A 275 5.03 -3.50 -7.73
CA GLU A 275 6.36 -4.15 -7.71
C GLU A 275 6.23 -5.67 -7.58
N VAL A 276 5.28 -6.15 -6.78
CA VAL A 276 4.98 -7.58 -6.63
C VAL A 276 4.48 -8.14 -7.95
N ASP A 277 3.46 -7.51 -8.54
CA ASP A 277 2.88 -7.92 -9.82
C ASP A 277 3.95 -8.01 -10.93
N ARG A 278 4.84 -7.00 -11.03
CA ARG A 278 5.92 -6.99 -12.03
C ARG A 278 6.98 -8.05 -11.79
N THR A 279 7.40 -8.24 -10.54
CA THR A 279 8.44 -9.22 -10.20
C THR A 279 7.93 -10.64 -10.40
N LEU A 280 6.67 -10.92 -10.03
CA LEU A 280 6.04 -12.21 -10.30
C LEU A 280 5.86 -12.45 -11.79
N SER A 281 5.49 -11.41 -12.56
CA SER A 281 5.37 -11.51 -14.02
C SER A 281 6.72 -11.78 -14.68
N LEU A 282 7.78 -11.06 -14.29
CA LEU A 282 9.16 -11.31 -14.73
C LEU A 282 9.51 -12.79 -14.59
N HIS A 283 9.32 -13.35 -13.40
CA HIS A 283 9.65 -14.75 -13.16
C HIS A 283 8.70 -15.70 -13.91
N LEU A 284 7.40 -15.61 -13.71
CA LEU A 284 6.47 -16.65 -14.19
C LEU A 284 6.24 -16.61 -15.71
N GLN A 285 6.37 -15.45 -16.37
CA GLN A 285 6.10 -15.31 -17.81
C GLN A 285 7.35 -15.22 -18.65
N TYR A 286 8.37 -14.49 -18.20
CA TYR A 286 9.55 -14.20 -19.01
C TYR A 286 10.75 -15.06 -18.65
N ALA A 287 10.89 -15.44 -17.37
CA ALA A 287 12.08 -16.12 -16.87
C ALA A 287 11.77 -17.31 -15.92
N PRO A 288 10.90 -18.28 -16.29
CA PRO A 288 10.42 -19.33 -15.38
C PRO A 288 11.51 -20.30 -14.92
N GLN A 289 12.63 -20.37 -15.65
CA GLN A 289 13.78 -21.21 -15.31
C GLN A 289 14.91 -20.42 -14.62
N ASN A 290 14.79 -19.09 -14.50
CA ASN A 290 15.81 -18.26 -13.88
C ASN A 290 15.65 -18.29 -12.35
N GLN A 291 16.64 -18.89 -11.67
CA GLN A 291 16.62 -19.04 -10.22
C GLN A 291 16.66 -17.69 -9.48
N ALA A 292 17.40 -16.70 -9.99
CA ALA A 292 17.46 -15.38 -9.38
C ALA A 292 16.10 -14.67 -9.47
N ALA A 293 15.38 -14.81 -10.60
CA ALA A 293 14.02 -14.28 -10.74
C ALA A 293 13.05 -14.95 -9.76
N ARG A 294 13.09 -16.29 -9.65
CA ARG A 294 12.28 -17.08 -8.69
C ARG A 294 12.52 -16.64 -7.25
N ASP A 295 13.78 -16.59 -6.86
CA ASP A 295 14.19 -16.31 -5.49
C ASP A 295 13.84 -14.85 -5.13
N THR A 296 14.01 -13.92 -6.07
CA THR A 296 13.58 -12.52 -5.90
C THR A 296 12.07 -12.40 -5.73
N ALA A 297 11.27 -13.14 -6.51
CA ALA A 297 9.82 -13.13 -6.37
C ALA A 297 9.37 -13.64 -4.99
N LEU A 298 9.93 -14.76 -4.52
CA LEU A 298 9.63 -15.29 -3.19
C LEU A 298 10.09 -14.35 -2.07
N LEU A 299 11.29 -13.77 -2.19
CA LEU A 299 11.79 -12.80 -1.22
C LEU A 299 10.87 -11.58 -1.14
N LEU A 300 10.40 -11.08 -2.28
CA LEU A 300 9.50 -9.93 -2.32
C LEU A 300 8.14 -10.27 -1.67
N ILE A 301 7.58 -11.46 -1.90
CA ILE A 301 6.35 -11.90 -1.20
C ILE A 301 6.57 -11.87 0.31
N LEU A 302 7.66 -12.49 0.80
CA LEU A 302 8.03 -12.54 2.21
C LEU A 302 8.29 -11.15 2.81
N GLN A 303 8.75 -10.18 2.02
CA GLN A 303 9.02 -8.81 2.47
C GLN A 303 7.75 -7.95 2.49
N ARG A 304 6.82 -8.15 1.56
CA ARG A 304 5.65 -7.28 1.36
C ARG A 304 4.40 -7.76 2.10
N LYS A 305 4.15 -9.06 2.19
CA LYS A 305 2.94 -9.59 2.84
C LYS A 305 2.92 -9.22 4.33
N ALA A 306 1.77 -8.71 4.79
CA ALA A 306 1.48 -8.23 6.15
C ALA A 306 2.53 -7.28 6.77
N ARG A 307 3.28 -6.57 5.95
CA ARG A 307 4.43 -5.78 6.42
C ARG A 307 4.04 -4.63 7.35
N VAL A 308 2.89 -4.00 7.12
CA VAL A 308 2.37 -2.92 7.96
C VAL A 308 1.91 -3.47 9.32
N LEU A 309 1.13 -4.55 9.31
CA LEU A 309 0.67 -5.22 10.53
C LEU A 309 1.86 -5.62 11.42
N ASP A 310 2.93 -6.15 10.79
CA ASP A 310 4.16 -6.50 11.50
C ASP A 310 4.87 -5.31 12.11
N ALA A 311 5.00 -4.21 11.37
CA ALA A 311 5.65 -3.00 11.86
C ALA A 311 4.91 -2.47 13.11
N GLN A 312 3.59 -2.39 13.05
CA GLN A 312 2.76 -1.94 14.17
C GLN A 312 2.83 -2.90 15.37
N SER A 313 2.73 -4.21 15.12
CA SER A 313 2.79 -5.22 16.18
C SER A 313 4.15 -5.21 16.88
N ASN A 314 5.24 -5.07 16.13
CA ASN A 314 6.58 -4.98 16.68
C ASN A 314 6.80 -3.69 17.48
N LEU A 315 6.28 -2.56 16.98
CA LEU A 315 6.31 -1.28 17.69
C LEU A 315 5.61 -1.39 19.05
N LEU A 316 4.37 -1.88 19.06
CA LEU A 316 3.60 -2.07 20.30
C LEU A 316 4.30 -3.05 21.25
N ALA A 317 4.84 -4.15 20.74
CA ALA A 317 5.59 -5.11 21.55
C ALA A 317 6.85 -4.49 22.17
N ALA A 318 7.61 -3.69 21.40
CA ALA A 318 8.81 -3.01 21.89
C ALA A 318 8.47 -1.98 22.98
N LEU A 319 7.41 -1.19 22.77
CA LEU A 319 6.93 -0.21 23.76
C LEU A 319 6.43 -0.89 25.04
N ARG A 320 5.73 -2.03 24.93
CA ARG A 320 5.29 -2.81 26.11
C ARG A 320 6.44 -3.47 26.85
N ARG A 321 7.51 -3.89 26.15
CA ARG A 321 8.73 -4.39 26.80
C ARG A 321 9.44 -3.30 27.60
N ASN A 322 9.37 -2.04 27.13
CA ASN A 322 9.99 -0.86 27.73
C ASN A 322 8.91 0.13 28.22
N LEU A 323 8.01 -0.35 29.08
CA LEU A 323 6.84 0.40 29.53
C LEU A 323 7.22 1.50 30.54
N THR A 324 7.57 2.68 30.04
CA THR A 324 7.71 3.89 30.85
C THR A 324 6.34 4.53 31.11
N PRO A 325 6.15 5.31 32.18
CA PRO A 325 4.88 6.02 32.42
C PRO A 325 4.44 6.90 31.23
N GLY A 326 5.41 7.51 30.53
CA GLY A 326 5.14 8.29 29.32
C GLY A 326 4.67 7.45 28.13
N ASN A 327 5.24 6.25 27.93
CA ASN A 327 4.78 5.34 26.87
C ASN A 327 3.40 4.76 27.18
N GLN A 328 3.14 4.41 28.45
CA GLN A 328 1.84 3.91 28.90
C GLN A 328 0.75 4.95 28.64
N LYS A 329 0.97 6.21 29.06
CA LYS A 329 0.03 7.31 28.83
C LYS A 329 -0.33 7.48 27.35
N LEU A 330 0.67 7.50 26.47
CA LEU A 330 0.44 7.64 25.02
C LEU A 330 -0.33 6.45 24.43
N LEU A 331 -0.05 5.22 24.90
CA LEU A 331 -0.79 4.03 24.48
C LEU A 331 -2.25 4.06 24.95
N ASP A 332 -2.51 4.52 26.17
CA ASP A 332 -3.87 4.65 26.72
C ASP A 332 -4.65 5.74 25.98
N GLU A 333 -4.04 6.89 25.72
CA GLU A 333 -4.63 7.97 24.92
C GLU A 333 -4.95 7.50 23.50
N LEU A 334 -4.02 6.80 22.83
CA LEU A 334 -4.27 6.27 21.48
C LEU A 334 -5.42 5.25 21.48
N THR A 335 -5.47 4.38 22.49
CA THR A 335 -6.54 3.40 22.64
C THR A 335 -7.89 4.09 22.80
N SER A 336 -7.98 5.10 23.67
CA SER A 336 -9.19 5.89 23.89
C SER A 336 -9.66 6.63 22.62
N VAL A 337 -8.73 7.29 21.91
CA VAL A 337 -9.05 8.00 20.66
C VAL A 337 -9.53 7.04 19.58
N ARG A 338 -8.89 5.87 19.44
CA ARG A 338 -9.32 4.83 18.49
C ARG A 338 -10.72 4.29 18.82
N GLN A 339 -11.04 4.12 20.10
CA GLN A 339 -12.40 3.74 20.54
C GLN A 339 -13.42 4.81 20.17
N MET A 340 -13.15 6.09 20.49
CA MET A 340 -14.02 7.21 20.13
C MET A 340 -14.20 7.32 18.60
N LEU A 341 -13.13 7.16 17.83
CA LEU A 341 -13.17 7.17 16.37
C LEU A 341 -14.01 6.01 15.83
N SER A 342 -13.82 4.79 16.34
CA SER A 342 -14.61 3.62 15.95
C SER A 342 -16.10 3.83 16.23
N ALA A 343 -16.44 4.31 17.43
CA ALA A 343 -17.82 4.65 17.78
C ALA A 343 -18.40 5.74 16.86
N ALA A 344 -17.60 6.77 16.53
CA ALA A 344 -18.02 7.82 15.62
C ALA A 344 -18.23 7.31 14.18
N VAL A 345 -17.40 6.37 13.69
CA VAL A 345 -17.50 5.81 12.34
C VAL A 345 -18.67 4.84 12.20
N LEU A 346 -18.95 4.04 13.22
CA LEU A 346 -20.04 3.06 13.21
C LEU A 346 -21.40 3.66 13.63
N GLY A 347 -21.39 4.75 14.39
CA GLY A 347 -22.58 5.44 14.84
C GLY A 347 -23.08 6.52 13.89
N SER A 348 -24.26 7.06 14.18
CA SER A 348 -24.87 8.21 13.47
C SER A 348 -24.48 9.54 14.13
N PRO A 349 -24.69 10.69 13.46
CA PRO A 349 -24.60 12.01 14.10
C PRO A 349 -25.46 12.07 15.37
N GLY A 350 -25.01 12.82 16.38
CA GLY A 350 -25.79 13.06 17.58
C GLY A 350 -27.12 13.79 17.28
N PRO A 351 -28.11 13.75 18.21
CA PRO A 351 -29.46 14.29 17.98
C PRO A 351 -29.50 15.77 17.53
N ASN A 352 -28.50 16.56 17.94
CA ASN A 352 -28.36 17.98 17.63
C ASN A 352 -27.04 18.30 16.90
N GLU A 353 -26.34 17.29 16.38
CA GLU A 353 -25.08 17.45 15.67
C GLU A 353 -25.34 17.60 14.17
N SER A 354 -24.90 18.71 13.57
CA SER A 354 -24.96 18.85 12.12
C SER A 354 -24.08 17.81 11.44
N LEU A 355 -24.43 17.38 10.22
CA LEU A 355 -23.58 16.48 9.43
C LEU A 355 -22.16 17.03 9.27
N THR A 356 -22.03 18.36 9.12
CA THR A 356 -20.76 19.05 9.02
C THR A 356 -19.92 18.90 10.30
N ASP A 357 -20.52 19.07 11.47
CA ASP A 357 -19.81 18.98 12.74
C ASP A 357 -19.49 17.53 13.11
N TYR A 358 -20.36 16.59 12.74
CA TYR A 358 -20.11 15.15 12.81
C TYR A 358 -18.89 14.74 11.97
N GLU A 359 -18.76 15.23 10.72
CA GLU A 359 -17.58 14.99 9.90
C GLU A 359 -16.33 15.66 10.46
N LYS A 360 -16.43 16.89 10.99
CA LYS A 360 -15.31 17.57 11.67
C LYS A 360 -14.83 16.77 12.88
N ARG A 361 -15.74 16.24 13.70
CA ARG A 361 -15.39 15.42 14.87
C ARG A 361 -14.66 14.14 14.46
N LYS A 362 -15.15 13.43 13.44
CA LYS A 362 -14.44 12.25 12.89
C LYS A 362 -13.06 12.61 12.36
N LYS A 363 -12.91 13.76 11.67
CA LYS A 363 -11.63 14.26 11.17
C LYS A 363 -10.67 14.58 12.33
N ALA A 364 -11.13 15.30 13.34
CA ALA A 364 -10.34 15.65 14.52
C ALA A 364 -9.85 14.41 15.28
N LEU A 365 -10.71 13.41 15.47
CA LEU A 365 -10.34 12.14 16.10
C LEU A 365 -9.28 11.38 15.29
N ARG A 366 -9.36 11.40 13.94
CA ARG A 366 -8.32 10.82 13.08
C ARG A 366 -6.99 11.56 13.20
N GLU A 367 -7.00 12.88 13.13
CA GLU A 367 -5.79 13.71 13.26
C GLU A 367 -5.13 13.53 14.63
N GLN A 368 -5.94 13.41 15.69
CA GLN A 368 -5.44 13.12 17.03
C GLN A 368 -4.79 11.73 17.12
N ALA A 369 -5.41 10.71 16.52
CA ALA A 369 -4.83 9.36 16.46
C ALA A 369 -3.50 9.37 15.67
N GLU A 370 -3.45 10.03 14.52
CA GLU A 370 -2.24 10.14 13.69
C GLU A 370 -1.10 10.82 14.46
N LYS A 371 -1.38 11.90 15.20
CA LYS A 371 -0.38 12.59 16.03
C LYS A 371 0.17 11.71 17.16
N LEU A 372 -0.70 10.94 17.82
CA LEU A 372 -0.27 9.99 18.87
C LEU A 372 0.57 8.86 18.29
N GLU A 373 0.21 8.35 17.11
CA GLU A 373 0.99 7.35 16.37
C GLU A 373 2.38 7.85 15.99
N GLU A 374 2.49 9.11 15.54
CA GLU A 374 3.77 9.74 15.22
C GLU A 374 4.70 9.80 16.45
N GLN A 375 4.19 10.28 17.59
CA GLN A 375 4.94 10.34 18.84
C GLN A 375 5.39 8.95 19.33
N LEU A 376 4.51 7.94 19.22
CA LEU A 376 4.84 6.56 19.55
C LEU A 376 5.87 5.98 18.57
N GLY A 377 5.76 6.29 17.29
CA GLY A 377 6.69 5.90 16.24
C GLY A 377 8.10 6.43 16.47
N GLU A 378 8.25 7.72 16.80
CA GLU A 378 9.53 8.34 17.16
C GLU A 378 10.19 7.65 18.35
N ARG A 379 9.42 7.39 19.42
CA ARG A 379 9.90 6.68 20.60
C ARG A 379 10.28 5.25 20.28
N GLY A 380 9.49 4.56 19.45
CA GLY A 380 9.81 3.21 18.99
C GLY A 380 11.10 3.15 18.17
N ALA A 381 11.33 4.11 17.28
CA ALA A 381 12.54 4.20 16.49
C ALA A 381 13.80 4.35 17.36
N GLN A 382 13.71 5.09 18.47
CA GLN A 382 14.79 5.26 19.44
C GLN A 382 15.15 3.96 20.18
N LEU A 383 14.20 3.04 20.34
CA LEU A 383 14.44 1.75 20.99
C LEU A 383 15.31 0.79 20.17
N LYS A 384 15.68 1.16 18.93
CA LYS A 384 16.59 0.41 18.03
C LYS A 384 16.31 -1.10 17.98
N GLU A 385 15.05 -1.53 18.11
CA GLU A 385 14.72 -2.92 17.78
C GLU A 385 14.80 -3.06 16.26
N VAL A 386 15.98 -3.51 15.82
CA VAL A 386 16.31 -3.79 14.44
C VAL A 386 15.24 -4.73 13.89
N ALA A 387 14.42 -4.23 12.96
CA ALA A 387 13.65 -5.10 12.10
C ALA A 387 14.67 -5.99 11.38
N ARG A 388 14.74 -7.27 11.77
CA ARG A 388 15.65 -8.25 11.15
C ARG A 388 15.47 -8.18 9.64
N THR A 389 16.58 -8.08 8.92
CA THR A 389 16.58 -8.20 7.46
C THR A 389 15.99 -9.56 7.11
N VAL A 390 14.90 -9.53 6.34
CA VAL A 390 14.24 -10.75 5.87
C VAL A 390 15.09 -11.29 4.73
N THR A 391 15.66 -12.48 4.92
CA THR A 391 16.40 -13.19 3.88
C THR A 391 15.80 -14.57 3.67
N LEU A 392 15.86 -15.07 2.44
CA LEU A 392 15.42 -16.44 2.13
C LEU A 392 16.17 -17.47 2.97
N GLN A 393 17.47 -17.26 3.18
CA GLN A 393 18.30 -18.15 3.99
C GLN A 393 17.81 -18.23 5.43
N ALA A 394 17.50 -17.10 6.07
CA ALA A 394 17.01 -17.08 7.44
C ALA A 394 15.65 -17.81 7.56
N VAL A 395 14.73 -17.54 6.63
CA VAL A 395 13.42 -18.22 6.62
C VAL A 395 13.61 -19.71 6.40
N ARG A 396 14.43 -20.11 5.42
CA ARG A 396 14.74 -21.52 5.13
C ARG A 396 15.31 -22.27 6.32
N GLN A 397 16.18 -21.63 7.11
CA GLN A 397 16.75 -22.21 8.32
C GLN A 397 15.73 -22.41 9.44
N ALA A 398 14.68 -21.58 9.48
CA ALA A 398 13.61 -21.67 10.47
C ALA A 398 12.54 -22.73 10.13
N ILE A 399 12.50 -23.23 8.90
CA ILE A 399 11.58 -24.31 8.50
C ILE A 399 12.02 -25.63 9.19
N PRO A 400 11.09 -26.41 9.81
CA PRO A 400 11.38 -27.75 10.33
C PRO A 400 11.98 -28.68 9.28
N ALA A 401 12.73 -29.70 9.70
CA ALA A 401 13.37 -30.62 8.75
C ALA A 401 12.37 -31.40 7.89
N ASP A 402 11.21 -31.71 8.45
CA ASP A 402 10.06 -32.37 7.82
C ASP A 402 8.98 -31.37 7.36
N GLY A 403 9.33 -30.08 7.27
CA GLY A 403 8.41 -28.99 6.96
C GLY A 403 8.55 -28.44 5.55
N VAL A 404 7.44 -27.95 5.01
CA VAL A 404 7.37 -27.22 3.74
C VAL A 404 6.62 -25.92 3.96
N LEU A 405 7.22 -24.81 3.55
CA LEU A 405 6.56 -23.51 3.47
C LEU A 405 5.95 -23.32 2.08
N ILE A 406 4.70 -22.88 2.01
CA ILE A 406 4.00 -22.52 0.77
C ILE A 406 3.45 -21.10 0.93
N GLU A 407 3.94 -20.19 0.10
CA GLU A 407 3.50 -18.81 -0.04
C GLU A 407 2.60 -18.67 -1.27
N PHE A 408 1.30 -18.44 -1.06
CA PHE A 408 0.39 -18.07 -2.14
C PHE A 408 0.50 -16.57 -2.43
N ALA A 409 0.36 -16.19 -3.68
CA ALA A 409 0.35 -14.79 -4.11
C ALA A 409 -0.74 -14.55 -5.15
N HIS A 410 -1.65 -13.62 -4.86
CA HIS A 410 -2.61 -13.12 -5.81
C HIS A 410 -2.01 -11.91 -6.55
N TYR A 411 -1.84 -12.02 -7.86
CA TYR A 411 -1.12 -11.01 -8.64
C TYR A 411 -1.80 -10.73 -9.98
N LYS A 412 -1.46 -9.58 -10.56
CA LYS A 412 -1.85 -9.27 -11.94
C LYS A 412 -0.68 -9.46 -12.90
N PRO A 413 -0.81 -10.32 -13.91
CA PRO A 413 0.24 -10.53 -14.90
C PRO A 413 0.50 -9.24 -15.68
N PHE A 414 1.75 -8.86 -15.87
CA PHE A 414 2.15 -7.68 -16.63
C PHE A 414 2.72 -8.04 -18.00
N ASP A 415 2.13 -7.44 -19.04
CA ASP A 415 2.65 -7.49 -20.40
C ASP A 415 3.61 -6.32 -20.68
N ALA A 416 4.90 -6.65 -20.77
CA ALA A 416 5.98 -5.72 -21.04
C ALA A 416 5.99 -5.16 -22.46
N LYS A 417 5.25 -5.70 -23.41
CA LYS A 417 5.12 -5.11 -24.74
C LYS A 417 3.99 -4.09 -24.80
N THR A 418 2.86 -4.42 -24.20
CA THR A 418 1.67 -3.56 -24.27
C THR A 418 1.56 -2.56 -23.11
N GLY A 419 2.34 -2.73 -22.04
CA GLY A 419 2.25 -1.86 -20.87
C GLY A 419 1.00 -2.10 -20.03
N LYS A 420 0.25 -3.19 -20.27
CA LYS A 420 -1.03 -3.49 -19.63
C LYS A 420 -0.92 -4.63 -18.63
N ASP A 421 -1.73 -4.56 -17.58
CA ASP A 421 -1.93 -5.68 -16.68
C ASP A 421 -3.07 -6.57 -17.22
N GLY A 422 -2.91 -7.88 -17.13
CA GLY A 422 -3.92 -8.87 -17.51
C GLY A 422 -4.84 -9.24 -16.35
N GLU A 423 -5.62 -10.30 -16.56
CA GLU A 423 -6.57 -10.81 -15.56
C GLU A 423 -5.85 -11.36 -14.32
N PRO A 424 -6.40 -11.17 -13.11
CA PRO A 424 -5.77 -11.66 -11.88
C PRO A 424 -5.53 -13.17 -11.88
N ARG A 425 -4.43 -13.59 -11.27
CA ARG A 425 -3.97 -14.98 -11.18
C ARG A 425 -3.49 -15.30 -9.77
N TYR A 426 -3.44 -16.58 -9.44
CA TYR A 426 -2.69 -17.06 -8.27
C TYR A 426 -1.38 -17.70 -8.70
N ALA A 427 -0.34 -17.46 -7.91
CA ALA A 427 0.89 -18.22 -7.93
C ALA A 427 1.14 -18.81 -6.55
N ALA A 428 1.94 -19.86 -6.49
CA ALA A 428 2.45 -20.39 -5.24
C ALA A 428 3.96 -20.61 -5.32
N TYR A 429 4.66 -20.18 -4.28
CA TYR A 429 6.09 -20.36 -4.12
C TYR A 429 6.33 -21.21 -2.88
N GLY A 430 7.04 -22.31 -3.05
CA GLY A 430 7.33 -23.26 -2.00
C GLY A 430 8.80 -23.24 -1.60
N MET A 431 9.08 -23.53 -0.32
CA MET A 431 10.42 -23.60 0.22
C MET A 431 10.55 -24.77 1.18
N THR A 432 11.60 -25.57 1.00
CA THR A 432 12.05 -26.60 1.95
C THR A 432 13.49 -26.29 2.38
N LYS A 433 14.06 -27.08 3.29
CA LYS A 433 15.49 -26.98 3.60
C LYS A 433 16.39 -27.21 2.39
N HIS A 434 15.92 -27.96 1.39
CA HIS A 434 16.70 -28.40 0.24
C HIS A 434 16.54 -27.51 -1.01
N GLY A 435 15.49 -26.70 -1.10
CA GLY A 435 15.29 -25.89 -2.29
C GLY A 435 14.02 -25.06 -2.29
N ILE A 436 13.90 -24.25 -3.34
CA ILE A 436 12.74 -23.40 -3.64
C ILE A 436 12.09 -23.93 -4.91
N PHE A 437 10.76 -23.97 -4.92
CA PHE A 437 9.94 -24.40 -6.05
C PHE A 437 8.76 -23.44 -6.23
N HIS A 438 8.06 -23.53 -7.35
CA HIS A 438 6.93 -22.64 -7.62
C HIS A 438 5.93 -23.30 -8.57
N ALA A 439 4.72 -22.73 -8.63
CA ALA A 439 3.70 -23.03 -9.62
C ALA A 439 2.89 -21.77 -9.95
N ASP A 440 2.62 -21.55 -11.25
CA ASP A 440 1.53 -20.67 -11.67
C ASP A 440 0.22 -21.46 -11.59
N LEU A 441 -0.68 -21.05 -10.72
CA LEU A 441 -1.94 -21.76 -10.44
C LEU A 441 -3.06 -21.36 -11.42
N GLY A 442 -2.80 -20.36 -12.28
CA GLY A 442 -3.75 -19.94 -13.29
C GLY A 442 -4.64 -18.77 -12.87
N PRO A 443 -5.70 -18.49 -13.66
CA PRO A 443 -6.64 -17.40 -13.41
C PRO A 443 -7.27 -17.48 -12.01
N ALA A 444 -7.49 -16.33 -11.38
CA ALA A 444 -8.06 -16.26 -10.04
C ALA A 444 -9.53 -16.70 -9.99
N ALA A 445 -10.33 -16.38 -11.01
CA ALA A 445 -11.77 -16.59 -10.98
C ALA A 445 -12.21 -18.06 -10.73
N PRO A 446 -11.63 -19.09 -11.38
CA PRO A 446 -11.95 -20.49 -11.05
C PRO A 446 -11.58 -20.90 -9.62
N ILE A 447 -10.47 -20.37 -9.09
CA ILE A 447 -10.01 -20.64 -7.73
C ILE A 447 -10.93 -19.96 -6.72
N ASP A 448 -11.23 -18.66 -6.91
CA ASP A 448 -12.13 -17.88 -6.06
C ASP A 448 -13.54 -18.50 -6.02
N ALA A 449 -14.04 -19.00 -7.16
CA ALA A 449 -15.31 -19.73 -7.21
C ALA A 449 -15.25 -21.03 -6.41
N ALA A 450 -14.18 -21.82 -6.53
CA ALA A 450 -14.00 -23.05 -5.76
C ALA A 450 -13.89 -22.78 -4.25
N VAL A 451 -13.25 -21.68 -3.85
CA VAL A 451 -13.23 -21.20 -2.46
C VAL A 451 -14.64 -20.87 -1.97
N ALA A 452 -15.39 -20.08 -2.74
CA ALA A 452 -16.76 -19.70 -2.37
C ALA A 452 -17.68 -20.92 -2.23
N ASP A 453 -17.62 -21.85 -3.19
CA ASP A 453 -18.41 -23.09 -3.17
C ASP A 453 -18.11 -23.93 -1.91
N LEU A 454 -16.82 -24.12 -1.58
CA LEU A 454 -16.41 -24.88 -0.41
C LEU A 454 -16.86 -24.20 0.89
N ARG A 455 -16.67 -22.89 1.00
CA ARG A 455 -17.08 -22.13 2.19
C ARG A 455 -18.59 -22.18 2.41
N ASN A 456 -19.36 -22.04 1.34
CA ASN A 456 -20.81 -22.15 1.40
C ASN A 456 -21.24 -23.55 1.85
N ALA A 457 -20.59 -24.61 1.35
CA ALA A 457 -20.88 -25.97 1.77
C ALA A 457 -20.47 -26.26 3.23
N LEU A 458 -19.37 -25.68 3.72
CA LEU A 458 -18.95 -25.81 5.12
C LEU A 458 -19.87 -25.04 6.09
N ALA A 459 -20.48 -23.95 5.64
CA ALA A 459 -21.42 -23.16 6.42
C ALA A 459 -22.86 -23.75 6.43
N ASP A 460 -23.17 -24.62 5.47
CA ASP A 460 -24.46 -25.28 5.31
C ASP A 460 -24.51 -26.58 6.11
N SER A 461 -25.21 -26.57 7.26
CA SER A 461 -25.37 -27.75 8.11
C SER A 461 -26.12 -28.92 7.46
N SER A 462 -26.81 -28.68 6.34
CA SER A 462 -27.48 -29.71 5.55
C SER A 462 -26.60 -30.32 4.45
N ALA A 463 -25.40 -29.78 4.22
CA ALA A 463 -24.51 -30.27 3.19
C ALA A 463 -23.98 -31.67 3.52
N SER A 464 -24.12 -32.61 2.58
CA SER A 464 -23.58 -33.95 2.75
C SER A 464 -22.04 -33.95 2.75
N GLU A 465 -21.45 -34.86 3.52
CA GLU A 465 -19.99 -35.04 3.59
C GLU A 465 -19.38 -35.26 2.19
N ALA A 466 -20.04 -36.06 1.34
CA ALA A 466 -19.60 -36.29 -0.03
C ALA A 466 -19.56 -35.01 -0.89
N LYS A 467 -20.50 -34.07 -0.68
CA LYS A 467 -20.49 -32.75 -1.35
C LYS A 467 -19.29 -31.93 -0.87
N VAL A 468 -19.06 -31.88 0.44
CA VAL A 468 -17.92 -31.15 1.04
C VAL A 468 -16.60 -31.74 0.55
N GLN A 469 -16.41 -33.06 0.61
CA GLN A 469 -15.20 -33.73 0.13
C GLN A 469 -14.93 -33.48 -1.35
N ARG A 470 -15.97 -33.51 -2.20
CA ARG A 470 -15.82 -33.21 -3.63
C ARG A 470 -15.36 -31.77 -3.88
N LEU A 471 -15.93 -30.79 -3.17
CA LEU A 471 -15.54 -29.38 -3.29
C LEU A 471 -14.15 -29.11 -2.71
N ALA A 472 -13.83 -29.73 -1.58
CA ALA A 472 -12.51 -29.70 -0.95
C ALA A 472 -11.43 -30.29 -1.88
N HIS A 473 -11.73 -31.42 -2.53
CA HIS A 473 -10.85 -32.04 -3.51
C HIS A 473 -10.70 -31.19 -4.78
N ARG A 474 -11.80 -30.56 -5.26
CA ARG A 474 -11.72 -29.62 -6.38
C ARG A 474 -10.76 -28.47 -6.08
N LEU A 475 -10.85 -27.87 -4.89
CA LEU A 475 -9.93 -26.79 -4.51
C LEU A 475 -8.50 -27.32 -4.36
N TYR A 476 -8.29 -28.48 -3.72
CA TYR A 476 -6.98 -29.14 -3.63
C TYR A 476 -6.29 -29.27 -5.00
N ARG A 477 -7.03 -29.78 -6.00
CA ARG A 477 -6.53 -29.94 -7.37
C ARG A 477 -6.07 -28.63 -8.00
N LEU A 478 -6.72 -27.51 -7.68
CA LEU A 478 -6.37 -26.21 -8.23
C LEU A 478 -5.16 -25.60 -7.54
N VAL A 479 -5.03 -25.73 -6.22
CA VAL A 479 -4.07 -24.93 -5.44
C VAL A 479 -2.90 -25.69 -4.84
N LEU A 480 -3.01 -27.00 -4.62
CA LEU A 480 -1.97 -27.79 -3.95
C LEU A 480 -1.44 -28.93 -4.81
N GLN A 481 -2.29 -29.57 -5.62
CA GLN A 481 -1.85 -30.63 -6.53
C GLN A 481 -0.67 -30.24 -7.44
N PRO A 482 -0.59 -29.01 -8.00
CA PRO A 482 0.57 -28.59 -8.81
C PRO A 482 1.92 -28.66 -8.07
N MET A 483 1.89 -28.67 -6.74
CA MET A 483 3.05 -28.67 -5.85
C MET A 483 3.20 -29.97 -5.04
N GLU A 484 2.27 -30.91 -5.16
CA GLU A 484 2.14 -32.12 -4.30
C GLU A 484 3.44 -32.92 -4.19
N LYS A 485 4.15 -33.11 -5.30
CA LYS A 485 5.42 -33.84 -5.35
C LYS A 485 6.50 -33.27 -4.41
N HIS A 486 6.39 -32.01 -4.01
CA HIS A 486 7.36 -31.33 -3.15
C HIS A 486 7.02 -31.43 -1.66
N PHE A 487 5.81 -31.87 -1.29
CA PHE A 487 5.38 -31.95 0.10
C PHE A 487 4.71 -33.28 0.49
N THR A 488 4.64 -34.26 -0.42
CA THR A 488 4.03 -35.57 -0.13
C THR A 488 4.65 -36.26 1.10
N SER A 489 5.97 -36.10 1.31
CA SER A 489 6.69 -36.67 2.46
C SER A 489 6.79 -35.73 3.66
N ALA A 490 6.25 -34.52 3.58
CA ALA A 490 6.34 -33.52 4.63
C ALA A 490 5.35 -33.85 5.75
N LYS A 491 5.76 -33.71 7.01
CA LYS A 491 4.82 -33.79 8.15
C LYS A 491 4.20 -32.44 8.48
N HIS A 492 4.92 -31.34 8.22
CA HIS A 492 4.44 -29.99 8.51
C HIS A 492 4.21 -29.19 7.22
N LEU A 493 2.97 -28.73 7.02
CA LEU A 493 2.61 -27.81 5.95
C LEU A 493 2.42 -26.41 6.54
N LEU A 494 3.37 -25.52 6.28
CA LEU A 494 3.35 -24.13 6.69
C LEU A 494 2.78 -23.31 5.53
N ILE A 495 1.54 -22.88 5.63
CA ILE A 495 0.81 -22.27 4.52
C ILE A 495 0.54 -20.80 4.80
N SER A 496 1.03 -19.92 3.92
CA SER A 496 0.65 -18.50 3.92
C SER A 496 -0.28 -18.22 2.73
N PRO A 497 -1.60 -18.11 2.97
CA PRO A 497 -2.56 -17.83 1.92
C PRO A 497 -2.49 -16.36 1.46
N ASP A 498 -3.19 -16.06 0.37
CA ASP A 498 -3.43 -14.70 -0.14
C ASP A 498 -4.78 -14.66 -0.86
N GLY A 499 -5.34 -13.47 -1.09
CA GLY A 499 -6.64 -13.30 -1.75
C GLY A 499 -7.77 -14.05 -1.03
N GLN A 500 -8.64 -14.73 -1.79
CA GLN A 500 -9.74 -15.53 -1.24
C GLN A 500 -9.25 -16.80 -0.53
N LEU A 501 -8.05 -17.30 -0.83
CA LEU A 501 -7.51 -18.48 -0.16
C LEU A 501 -7.31 -18.28 1.34
N SER A 502 -7.20 -17.02 1.79
CA SER A 502 -7.14 -16.67 3.23
C SER A 502 -8.43 -17.01 3.99
N LEU A 503 -9.49 -17.38 3.29
CA LEU A 503 -10.80 -17.73 3.86
C LEU A 503 -11.00 -19.25 3.96
N VAL A 504 -9.98 -20.05 3.63
CA VAL A 504 -10.05 -21.51 3.57
C VAL A 504 -9.22 -22.15 4.69
N PRO A 505 -9.81 -23.05 5.50
CA PRO A 505 -9.05 -23.88 6.41
C PRO A 505 -8.35 -25.01 5.63
N PHE A 506 -7.09 -24.83 5.24
CA PHE A 506 -6.36 -25.78 4.38
C PHE A 506 -6.36 -27.25 4.88
N GLY A 507 -6.48 -27.49 6.19
CA GLY A 507 -6.60 -28.85 6.74
C GLY A 507 -7.83 -29.64 6.25
N VAL A 508 -8.88 -28.96 5.78
CA VAL A 508 -10.10 -29.60 5.25
C VAL A 508 -10.01 -29.92 3.76
N LEU A 509 -8.92 -29.57 3.09
CA LEU A 509 -8.72 -29.96 1.69
C LEU A 509 -8.49 -31.47 1.60
N VAL A 510 -8.94 -32.05 0.48
CA VAL A 510 -8.93 -33.50 0.28
C VAL A 510 -7.96 -33.85 -0.85
N ASP A 511 -6.97 -34.68 -0.53
CA ASP A 511 -5.90 -35.07 -1.46
C ASP A 511 -6.38 -36.03 -2.57
N ALA A 512 -5.48 -36.46 -3.45
CA ALA A 512 -5.79 -37.42 -4.51
C ALA A 512 -6.17 -38.83 -3.98
N LYS A 513 -5.82 -39.16 -2.74
CA LYS A 513 -6.17 -40.41 -2.05
C LYS A 513 -7.51 -40.31 -1.31
N LYS A 514 -8.25 -39.21 -1.49
CA LYS A 514 -9.52 -38.91 -0.80
C LYS A 514 -9.38 -38.79 0.72
N ARG A 515 -8.23 -38.35 1.21
CA ARG A 515 -7.97 -38.10 2.63
C ARG A 515 -7.88 -36.60 2.90
N TYR A 516 -8.35 -36.18 4.06
CA TYR A 516 -8.20 -34.79 4.50
C TYR A 516 -6.72 -34.52 4.81
N LEU A 517 -6.21 -33.36 4.43
CA LEU A 517 -4.79 -33.03 4.67
C LEU A 517 -4.40 -33.12 6.15
N ILE A 518 -5.31 -32.78 7.06
CA ILE A 518 -5.07 -32.87 8.50
C ILE A 518 -4.83 -34.31 9.01
N GLN A 519 -5.16 -35.34 8.21
CA GLN A 519 -4.93 -36.74 8.58
C GLN A 519 -3.46 -37.16 8.38
N ASP A 520 -2.74 -36.50 7.47
CA ASP A 520 -1.34 -36.84 7.15
C ASP A 520 -0.35 -35.73 7.53
N HIS A 521 -0.84 -34.50 7.66
CA HIS A 521 -0.02 -33.32 7.86
C HIS A 521 -0.51 -32.47 9.03
N VAL A 522 0.44 -31.92 9.78
CA VAL A 522 0.20 -30.78 10.66
C VAL A 522 0.16 -29.53 9.78
N VAL A 523 -1.02 -28.94 9.62
CA VAL A 523 -1.22 -27.74 8.81
C VAL A 523 -1.19 -26.50 9.71
N THR A 524 -0.19 -25.65 9.51
CA THR A 524 -0.05 -24.35 10.20
C THR A 524 -0.29 -23.24 9.20
N GLN A 525 -1.31 -22.41 9.44
CA GLN A 525 -1.50 -21.19 8.65
C GLN A 525 -0.66 -20.06 9.22
N LEU A 526 0.14 -19.45 8.36
CA LEU A 526 0.98 -18.30 8.68
C LEU A 526 0.42 -17.06 8.01
N THR A 527 0.69 -15.89 8.59
CA THR A 527 0.45 -14.65 7.86
C THR A 527 1.46 -14.52 6.72
N THR A 528 2.72 -14.89 6.98
CA THR A 528 3.79 -15.08 5.99
C THR A 528 4.87 -16.00 6.57
N GLY A 529 5.66 -16.67 5.74
CA GLY A 529 6.79 -17.50 6.17
C GLY A 529 7.84 -16.76 7.01
N ARG A 530 7.88 -15.42 6.93
CA ARG A 530 8.69 -14.60 7.83
C ARG A 530 8.32 -14.78 9.31
N ASP A 531 7.11 -15.21 9.63
CA ASP A 531 6.62 -15.43 11.00
C ASP A 531 7.50 -16.43 11.77
N LEU A 532 8.08 -17.40 11.07
CA LEU A 532 9.03 -18.39 11.62
C LEU A 532 10.26 -17.73 12.26
N LEU A 533 10.66 -16.54 11.78
CA LEU A 533 11.78 -15.79 12.36
C LEU A 533 11.44 -15.19 13.73
N ARG A 534 10.16 -14.92 14.01
CA ARG A 534 9.69 -14.42 15.31
C ARG A 534 9.60 -15.55 16.32
N GLU A 535 9.06 -16.70 15.93
CA GLU A 535 8.88 -17.87 16.82
C GLU A 535 10.20 -18.48 17.27
N SER A 536 11.28 -18.30 16.51
CA SER A 536 12.64 -18.67 16.95
C SER A 536 13.12 -17.89 18.20
N ARG A 537 12.45 -16.79 18.59
CA ARG A 537 12.72 -16.11 19.86
C ARG A 537 12.12 -16.92 21.00
N LYS A 538 12.98 -17.56 21.80
CA LYS A 538 12.61 -18.00 23.16
C LYS A 538 12.30 -16.76 24.01
N VAL A 539 11.04 -16.34 24.06
CA VAL A 539 10.59 -15.37 25.05
C VAL A 539 10.28 -16.15 26.32
N SER A 540 11.01 -15.87 27.40
CA SER A 540 10.67 -16.38 28.72
C SER A 540 9.28 -15.84 29.08
N ALA A 541 8.28 -16.72 29.16
CA ALA A 541 6.94 -16.31 29.56
C ALA A 541 7.01 -15.71 30.98
N ARG A 542 6.54 -14.46 31.14
CA ARG A 542 6.50 -13.78 32.44
C ARG A 542 5.36 -14.30 33.34
N SER A 543 4.42 -15.03 32.77
CA SER A 543 3.26 -15.62 33.44
C SER A 543 2.97 -17.02 32.88
N GLY A 544 2.25 -17.83 33.66
CA GLY A 544 1.78 -19.14 33.22
C GLY A 544 0.81 -19.04 32.02
N PRO A 545 0.58 -20.13 31.28
CA PRO A 545 -0.34 -20.15 30.15
C PRO A 545 -1.76 -19.69 30.57
N VAL A 546 -2.47 -18.99 29.70
CA VAL A 546 -3.86 -18.60 29.94
C VAL A 546 -4.73 -19.27 28.89
N VAL A 547 -5.77 -19.98 29.33
CA VAL A 547 -6.78 -20.58 28.46
C VAL A 547 -8.04 -19.74 28.56
N LEU A 548 -8.39 -19.05 27.47
CA LEU A 548 -9.60 -18.24 27.39
C LEU A 548 -10.59 -18.94 26.45
N VAL A 549 -11.74 -19.35 26.99
CA VAL A 549 -12.75 -20.12 26.25
C VAL A 549 -14.16 -19.72 26.66
N ASN A 550 -15.13 -19.95 25.76
CA ASN A 550 -16.54 -19.62 25.97
C ASN A 550 -16.79 -18.21 26.56
N PRO A 551 -16.28 -17.13 25.93
CA PRO A 551 -16.54 -15.77 26.40
C PRO A 551 -18.02 -15.43 26.27
N GLN A 552 -18.59 -14.86 27.33
CA GLN A 552 -19.97 -14.41 27.33
C GLN A 552 -20.06 -12.98 26.80
N PHE A 553 -20.55 -12.82 25.57
CA PHE A 553 -20.67 -11.50 24.92
C PHE A 553 -21.91 -10.72 25.37
N THR A 554 -22.91 -11.39 25.96
CA THR A 554 -24.15 -10.78 26.45
C THR A 554 -24.18 -10.76 27.98
N VAL A 555 -23.99 -9.57 28.56
CA VAL A 555 -24.22 -9.37 30.00
C VAL A 555 -25.72 -9.30 30.24
N LYS A 556 -26.34 -10.41 30.69
CA LYS A 556 -27.69 -10.34 31.27
C LYS A 556 -27.58 -9.57 32.58
N GLY A 557 -27.97 -8.29 32.59
CA GLY A 557 -28.12 -7.53 33.85
C GLY A 557 -27.63 -6.09 33.90
N THR A 558 -27.08 -5.49 32.84
CA THR A 558 -26.89 -4.03 32.83
C THR A 558 -28.18 -3.34 32.39
N THR A 559 -29.17 -3.32 33.28
CA THR A 559 -30.01 -2.14 33.48
C THR A 559 -29.15 -1.06 34.16
N GLY A 560 -28.09 -0.62 33.47
CA GLY A 560 -27.54 0.69 33.74
C GLY A 560 -28.53 1.65 33.13
N THR A 561 -29.07 2.56 33.94
CA THR A 561 -30.01 3.60 33.54
C THR A 561 -29.51 4.29 32.26
N ALA A 562 -30.00 3.81 31.12
CA ALA A 562 -30.10 4.62 29.94
C ALA A 562 -31.03 5.76 30.35
N ASN A 563 -30.48 6.96 30.53
CA ASN A 563 -31.28 8.17 30.51
C ASN A 563 -32.17 8.06 29.28
N ALA A 564 -33.48 7.94 29.53
CA ALA A 564 -34.51 7.70 28.54
C ALA A 564 -34.78 8.93 27.64
N ASP A 565 -33.82 9.85 27.52
CA ASP A 565 -33.93 11.09 26.76
C ASP A 565 -32.83 11.28 25.69
N ALA A 566 -32.03 10.25 25.39
CA ALA A 566 -31.14 10.25 24.23
C ALA A 566 -31.59 9.20 23.21
N GLY A 567 -32.20 9.66 22.12
CA GLY A 567 -32.74 8.83 21.06
C GLY A 567 -31.74 7.83 20.48
N SER A 568 -32.28 6.67 20.09
CA SER A 568 -31.65 5.62 19.28
C SER A 568 -30.41 4.98 19.92
N ALA A 569 -30.64 3.95 20.74
CA ALA A 569 -29.66 2.90 20.94
C ALA A 569 -29.18 2.39 19.56
N VAL A 570 -27.92 2.68 19.23
CA VAL A 570 -27.29 2.24 17.99
C VAL A 570 -27.26 0.71 18.00
N LYS A 571 -28.24 0.09 17.33
CA LYS A 571 -28.15 -1.32 16.92
C LYS A 571 -26.93 -1.40 16.00
N GLY A 572 -25.85 -2.02 16.48
CA GLY A 572 -24.72 -2.34 15.63
C GLY A 572 -25.15 -3.16 14.40
N PRO A 573 -24.27 -3.29 13.37
CA PRO A 573 -24.59 -3.98 12.11
C PRO A 573 -24.98 -5.46 12.29
N CYS A 574 -24.74 -6.03 13.47
CA CYS A 574 -25.29 -7.29 13.92
C CYS A 574 -26.54 -7.04 14.77
N GLY A 575 -27.63 -6.58 14.16
CA GLY A 575 -28.85 -6.26 14.87
C GLY A 575 -29.31 -7.42 15.76
N GLY A 576 -29.45 -7.19 17.06
CA GLY A 576 -30.19 -8.03 18.02
C GLY A 576 -29.88 -9.53 18.05
N ARG A 577 -28.78 -10.00 17.47
CA ARG A 577 -28.41 -11.41 17.51
C ARG A 577 -27.82 -11.72 18.88
N ASP A 578 -28.53 -12.54 19.64
CA ASP A 578 -28.01 -13.18 20.83
C ASP A 578 -26.90 -14.13 20.37
N TRP A 579 -25.65 -13.78 20.68
CA TRP A 579 -24.51 -14.64 20.42
C TRP A 579 -24.54 -15.72 21.49
N SER A 580 -25.24 -16.82 21.20
CA SER A 580 -25.27 -17.99 22.07
C SER A 580 -23.86 -18.51 22.29
N GLU A 581 -23.61 -19.06 23.47
CA GLU A 581 -22.38 -19.78 23.79
C GLU A 581 -22.06 -20.82 22.71
N LEU A 582 -20.78 -20.95 22.38
CA LEU A 582 -20.32 -22.01 21.50
C LEU A 582 -20.35 -23.32 22.30
N LEU A 583 -21.39 -24.13 22.05
CA LEU A 583 -21.58 -25.44 22.68
C LEU A 583 -20.27 -26.25 22.70
N HIS A 584 -19.98 -26.88 23.84
CA HIS A 584 -18.81 -27.72 24.12
C HIS A 584 -17.44 -27.01 24.25
N THR A 585 -17.31 -25.74 23.87
CA THR A 585 -16.01 -25.02 24.00
C THR A 585 -15.58 -24.81 25.45
N ALA A 586 -16.53 -24.73 26.39
CA ALA A 586 -16.23 -24.64 27.82
C ALA A 586 -15.54 -25.92 28.36
N ASP A 587 -16.00 -27.09 27.91
CA ASP A 587 -15.42 -28.37 28.33
C ASP A 587 -14.10 -28.65 27.62
N GLU A 588 -13.99 -28.30 26.34
CA GLU A 588 -12.70 -28.30 25.61
C GLU A 588 -11.66 -27.45 26.33
N GLY A 589 -12.03 -26.24 26.78
CA GLY A 589 -11.14 -25.36 27.52
C GLY A 589 -10.65 -25.94 28.85
N LYS A 590 -11.49 -26.68 29.59
CA LYS A 590 -11.07 -27.38 30.80
C LYS A 590 -10.06 -28.48 30.49
N VAL A 591 -10.30 -29.26 29.44
CA VAL A 591 -9.38 -30.32 28.98
C VAL A 591 -8.04 -29.72 28.59
N VAL A 592 -8.03 -28.64 27.80
CA VAL A 592 -6.80 -27.95 27.39
C VAL A 592 -6.06 -27.38 28.60
N ALA A 593 -6.74 -26.69 29.52
CA ALA A 593 -6.13 -26.12 30.71
C ALA A 593 -5.48 -27.18 31.60
N SER A 594 -6.12 -28.35 31.76
CA SER A 594 -5.55 -29.46 32.55
C SER A 594 -4.24 -30.02 31.99
N ARG A 595 -3.99 -29.85 30.68
CA ARG A 595 -2.77 -30.32 30.01
C ARG A 595 -1.63 -29.31 30.05
N LEU A 596 -1.89 -28.09 30.53
CA LEU A 596 -0.94 -26.99 30.57
C LEU A 596 -0.53 -26.71 32.02
N ARG A 597 0.77 -26.72 32.31
CA ARG A 597 1.28 -26.50 33.66
C ARG A 597 1.01 -25.07 34.10
N ALA A 598 0.35 -24.90 35.26
CA ALA A 598 -0.01 -23.61 35.85
C ALA A 598 -0.88 -22.73 34.93
N ALA A 599 -1.81 -23.35 34.19
CA ALA A 599 -2.72 -22.61 33.33
C ALA A 599 -3.81 -21.88 34.12
N ARG A 600 -4.02 -20.60 33.81
CA ARG A 600 -5.20 -19.86 34.27
C ARG A 600 -6.33 -20.02 33.26
N LEU A 601 -7.45 -20.62 33.68
CA LEU A 601 -8.65 -20.77 32.85
C LEU A 601 -9.58 -19.56 33.06
N LEU A 602 -9.95 -18.89 31.97
CA LEU A 602 -10.92 -17.79 31.94
C LEU A 602 -12.14 -18.22 31.11
N GLN A 603 -13.33 -18.10 31.69
CA GLN A 603 -14.61 -18.54 31.12
C GLN A 603 -15.72 -17.52 31.38
N GLY A 604 -16.74 -17.52 30.50
CA GLY A 604 -17.95 -16.71 30.68
C GLY A 604 -17.64 -15.22 30.79
N LEU A 605 -18.17 -14.57 31.85
CA LEU A 605 -17.93 -13.15 32.15
C LEU A 605 -16.48 -12.85 32.57
N GLY A 606 -15.69 -13.84 32.97
CA GLY A 606 -14.28 -13.67 33.34
C GLY A 606 -13.32 -13.74 32.16
N ALA A 607 -13.80 -14.15 30.99
CA ALA A 607 -13.03 -14.21 29.75
C ALA A 607 -12.98 -12.84 29.05
N THR A 608 -12.46 -11.82 29.74
CA THR A 608 -12.35 -10.44 29.22
C THR A 608 -10.94 -10.07 28.81
N GLU A 609 -10.83 -9.01 27.99
CA GLU A 609 -9.54 -8.42 27.63
C GLU A 609 -8.83 -7.81 28.85
N GLU A 610 -9.55 -7.19 29.80
CA GLU A 610 -8.92 -6.70 31.05
C GLU A 610 -8.34 -7.84 31.87
N ALA A 611 -9.05 -8.98 31.98
CA ALA A 611 -8.56 -10.14 32.71
C ALA A 611 -7.23 -10.64 32.13
N LEU A 612 -6.99 -10.49 30.82
CA LEU A 612 -5.72 -10.83 30.15
C LEU A 612 -4.61 -9.78 30.35
N LYS A 613 -4.96 -8.52 30.57
CA LYS A 613 -4.02 -7.40 30.74
C LYS A 613 -3.53 -7.22 32.18
N GLY A 614 -4.32 -7.68 33.16
CA GLY A 614 -4.04 -7.58 34.60
C GLY A 614 -2.98 -8.54 35.13
#